data_AF-A0A453AWJ1-F1
#
_entry.id   AF-A0A453AWJ1-F1
#
_cell.length_a   1.000
_cell.length_b   1.000
_cell.length_c   1.000
_cell.angle_alpha   90.00
_cell.angle_beta   90.00
_cell.angle_gamma   90.00
#
_symmetry.space_group_name_H-M   'P 1'
#
loop_
_entity.id
_entity.type
_entity.pdbx_description
1 polymer ?
#
loop_
_entity_poly.entity_id
_entity_poly.type
_entity_poly.pdbx_seq_one_letter_code
_entity_poly.pdbx_strand_id
1 'polypeptide(L)'
;AAKVLQLRSSDGKVLVAPAWDYRPTAAQALPLETRVPSRALERVLQYWTKHNLAKATGESRESLARWDANFQRRLEEDGLAKEAAAAAQELRRYGVDHGGRPHRHAATAAS
;
A
#
# COMPACT_ATOMS: atom_id res chain seq x y z
N ALA A 1 1.83 20.04 0.83
CA ALA A 1 1.30 18.77 1.36
C ALA A 1 2.42 17.75 1.44
N ALA A 2 2.47 16.90 2.49
CA ALA A 2 3.53 15.93 2.69
C ALA A 2 3.59 14.92 1.52
N LYS A 3 4.81 14.62 1.05
CA LYS A 3 5.06 13.67 -0.05
C LYS A 3 5.15 12.21 0.42
N VAL A 4 5.16 12.03 1.75
CA VAL A 4 5.44 10.77 2.42
C VAL A 4 4.39 10.51 3.50
N LEU A 5 4.15 9.22 3.76
CA LEU A 5 3.30 8.68 4.80
C LEU A 5 4.18 7.91 5.79
N GLN A 6 3.98 8.15 7.08
CA GLN A 6 4.63 7.38 8.14
C GLN A 6 3.64 6.36 8.70
N LEU A 7 4.07 5.11 8.84
CA LEU A 7 3.28 3.99 9.35
C LEU A 7 3.99 3.42 10.58
N ARG A 8 3.36 3.40 11.74
CA ARG A 8 3.89 2.68 12.91
C ARG A 8 3.32 1.26 12.93
N SER A 9 4.19 0.26 12.93
CA SER A 9 3.82 -1.16 13.04
C SER A 9 3.48 -1.55 14.47
N SER A 10 2.86 -2.72 14.64
CA SER A 10 2.54 -3.27 15.97
C SER A 10 3.76 -3.61 16.82
N ASP A 11 4.91 -3.90 16.18
CA ASP A 11 6.22 -4.06 16.83
C ASP A 11 6.92 -2.73 17.13
N GLY A 12 6.28 -1.59 16.88
CA GLY A 12 6.75 -0.25 17.22
C GLY A 12 7.69 0.39 16.19
N LYS A 13 8.05 -0.32 15.12
CA LYS A 13 8.88 0.21 14.03
C LYS A 13 8.08 1.21 13.19
N VAL A 14 8.71 2.33 12.83
CA VAL A 14 8.11 3.31 11.91
C VAL A 14 8.68 3.09 10.51
N LEU A 15 7.79 2.84 9.55
CA LEU A 15 8.09 2.71 8.13
C LEU A 15 7.65 3.98 7.39
N VAL A 16 8.41 4.35 6.36
CA VAL A 16 8.10 5.51 5.51
C VAL A 16 7.72 5.01 4.12
N ALA A 17 6.58 5.46 3.64
CA ALA A 17 6.03 5.14 2.33
C ALA A 17 5.79 6.41 1.51
N PRO A 18 5.83 6.33 0.17
CA PRO A 18 5.24 7.36 -0.67
C PRO A 18 3.75 7.52 -0.33
N ALA A 19 3.21 8.73 -0.44
CA ALA A 19 1.81 8.96 -0.12
C ALA A 19 0.82 8.36 -1.14
N TRP A 20 1.25 7.98 -2.36
CA TRP A 20 0.45 7.26 -3.39
C TRP A 20 -0.98 7.76 -3.71
N ASP A 21 -1.30 9.03 -3.45
CA ASP A 21 -2.63 9.71 -3.53
C ASP A 21 -3.28 9.98 -2.17
N TYR A 22 -2.81 9.36 -1.10
CA TYR A 22 -3.16 9.74 0.27
C TYR A 22 -2.80 11.20 0.53
N ARG A 23 -3.78 11.98 0.97
CA ARG A 23 -3.60 13.37 1.40
C ARG A 23 -3.69 13.39 2.92
N PRO A 24 -2.56 13.31 3.64
CA PRO A 24 -2.60 13.42 5.08
C PRO A 24 -3.18 14.79 5.44
N THR A 25 -4.26 14.80 6.23
CA THR A 25 -4.76 16.04 6.83
C THR A 25 -3.67 16.63 7.73
N ALA A 26 -3.61 17.95 7.86
CA ALA A 26 -2.55 18.63 8.63
C ALA A 26 -2.44 18.16 10.11
N ALA A 27 -3.46 17.47 10.63
CA ALA A 27 -3.47 16.82 11.94
C ALA A 27 -2.67 15.48 12.00
N GLN A 28 -2.21 14.93 10.87
CA GLN A 28 -1.46 13.67 10.78
C GLN A 28 0.06 13.87 10.80
N ALA A 29 0.55 14.75 11.67
CA ALA A 29 1.98 14.88 11.92
C ALA A 29 2.57 13.65 12.66
N LEU A 30 1.70 12.77 13.17
CA LEU A 30 2.06 11.53 13.83
C LEU A 30 2.00 10.35 12.84
N PRO A 31 2.86 9.32 13.00
CA PRO A 31 2.74 8.09 12.25
C PRO A 31 1.33 7.49 12.36
N LEU A 32 0.82 6.95 11.26
CA LEU A 32 -0.41 6.19 11.25
C LEU A 32 -0.18 4.89 12.03
N GLU A 33 -0.87 4.76 13.17
CA GLU A 33 -0.77 3.58 14.03
C GLU A 33 -1.47 2.38 13.37
N THR A 34 -0.70 1.35 13.04
CA THR A 34 -1.20 0.13 12.40
C THR A 34 -1.17 -1.04 13.37
N ARG A 35 -2.11 -1.98 13.21
CA ARG A 35 -2.18 -3.19 14.04
C ARG A 35 -1.42 -4.38 13.46
N VAL A 36 -0.56 -4.14 12.47
CA VAL A 36 0.12 -5.18 11.70
C VAL A 36 1.64 -5.10 11.87
N PRO A 37 2.34 -6.24 11.80
CA PRO A 37 3.78 -6.27 12.01
C PRO A 37 4.52 -5.61 10.84
N SER A 38 5.69 -5.05 11.12
CA SER A 38 6.52 -4.31 10.17
C SER A 38 6.89 -5.16 8.96
N ARG A 39 7.24 -6.43 9.16
CA ARG A 39 7.56 -7.37 8.08
C ARG A 39 6.43 -7.51 7.04
N ALA A 40 5.17 -7.45 7.47
CA ALA A 40 4.03 -7.56 6.58
C ALA A 40 3.79 -6.24 5.83
N LEU A 41 3.90 -5.11 6.53
CA LEU A 41 3.85 -3.78 5.92
C LEU A 41 4.94 -3.63 4.85
N GLU A 42 6.18 -4.01 5.13
CA GLU A 42 7.31 -3.92 4.20
C GLU A 42 7.01 -4.64 2.88
N ARG A 43 6.34 -5.80 2.92
CA ARG A 43 5.93 -6.53 1.72
C ARG A 43 4.84 -5.82 0.93
N VAL A 44 3.82 -5.29 1.61
CA VAL A 44 2.77 -4.51 0.96
C VAL A 44 3.36 -3.27 0.29
N LEU A 45 4.25 -2.55 0.98
CA LEU A 45 4.93 -1.37 0.44
C LEU A 45 5.80 -1.72 -0.78
N GLN A 46 6.50 -2.86 -0.76
CA GLN A 46 7.27 -3.35 -1.91
C GLN A 46 6.37 -3.62 -3.12
N TYR A 47 5.27 -4.34 -2.92
CA TYR A 47 4.30 -4.66 -3.97
C TYR A 47 3.73 -3.39 -4.61
N TRP A 48 3.30 -2.44 -3.78
CA TRP A 48 2.74 -1.16 -4.22
C TRP A 48 3.75 -0.27 -4.92
N THR A 49 5.00 -0.23 -4.44
CA THR A 49 6.09 0.52 -5.10
C THR A 49 6.35 -0.04 -6.49
N LYS A 50 6.46 -1.37 -6.63
CA LYS A 50 6.69 -2.02 -7.92
C LYS A 50 5.57 -1.75 -8.91
N HIS A 51 4.31 -1.84 -8.48
CA HIS A 51 3.16 -1.60 -9.36
C HIS A 51 3.07 -0.14 -9.83
N ASN A 52 3.34 0.80 -8.94
CA ASN A 52 3.39 2.22 -9.31
C ASN A 52 4.54 2.51 -10.28
N LEU A 53 5.71 1.91 -10.05
CA LEU A 53 6.85 2.05 -10.95
C LEU A 53 6.54 1.46 -12.34
N ALA A 54 6.00 0.24 -12.40
CA ALA A 54 5.62 -0.41 -13.65
C ALA A 54 4.60 0.43 -14.44
N LYS A 55 3.62 1.03 -13.76
CA LYS A 55 2.66 1.95 -14.36
C LYS A 55 3.33 3.22 -14.90
N ALA A 56 4.28 3.78 -14.16
CA ALA A 56 4.99 5.00 -14.55
C ALA A 56 5.97 4.79 -15.72
N THR A 57 6.60 3.61 -15.80
CA THR A 57 7.59 3.27 -16.84
C THR A 57 6.98 2.60 -18.06
N GLY A 58 5.69 2.23 -18.02
CA GLY A 58 5.05 1.47 -19.09
C GLY A 58 5.59 0.04 -19.21
N GLU A 59 6.00 -0.56 -18.09
CA GLU A 59 6.49 -1.94 -18.06
C GLU A 59 5.44 -2.92 -18.63
N SER A 60 5.88 -3.90 -19.42
CA SER A 60 4.99 -4.91 -20.00
C SER A 60 4.24 -5.68 -18.91
N ARG A 61 2.96 -5.96 -19.18
CA ARG A 61 2.11 -6.79 -18.32
C ARG A 61 2.72 -8.17 -18.05
N GLU A 62 3.42 -8.75 -19.03
CA GLU A 62 4.06 -10.06 -18.89
C GLU A 62 5.26 -10.02 -17.92
N SER A 63 6.03 -8.92 -17.95
CA SER A 63 7.12 -8.69 -16.99
C SER A 63 6.57 -8.54 -15.58
N LEU A 64 5.53 -7.74 -15.42
CA LEU A 64 4.89 -7.51 -14.12
C LEU A 64 4.25 -8.80 -13.58
N ALA A 65 3.53 -9.57 -14.40
CA ALA A 65 2.90 -10.82 -13.97
C ALA A 65 3.93 -11.88 -13.52
N ARG A 66 5.08 -11.96 -14.18
CA ARG A 66 6.18 -12.84 -13.75
C ARG A 66 6.78 -12.38 -12.43
N TRP A 67 6.88 -11.06 -12.22
CA TRP A 67 7.30 -10.52 -10.93
C TRP A 67 6.27 -10.85 -9.84
N ASP A 68 4.97 -10.71 -10.11
CA ASP A 68 3.88 -11.03 -9.19
C ASP A 68 3.92 -12.49 -8.75
N ALA A 69 4.06 -13.42 -9.70
CA ALA A 69 4.16 -14.84 -9.38
C ALA A 69 5.36 -15.15 -8.46
N ASN A 70 6.52 -14.55 -8.74
CA ASN A 70 7.70 -14.72 -7.89
C ASN A 70 7.52 -14.07 -6.50
N PHE A 71 6.90 -12.89 -6.46
CA PHE A 71 6.62 -12.18 -5.21
C PHE A 71 5.65 -12.98 -4.33
N GLN A 72 4.57 -13.50 -4.90
CA GLN A 72 3.61 -14.35 -4.21
C GLN A 72 4.26 -15.62 -3.67
N ARG A 73 5.06 -16.32 -4.50
CA ARG A 73 5.80 -17.51 -4.06
C ARG A 73 6.69 -17.20 -2.84
N ARG A 74 7.44 -16.09 -2.89
CA ARG A 74 8.30 -15.69 -1.74
C ARG A 74 7.49 -15.34 -0.50
N LEU A 75 6.32 -14.71 -0.66
CA LEU A 75 5.42 -14.45 0.47
C LEU A 75 4.92 -15.74 1.13
N GLU A 76 4.66 -16.78 0.35
CA GLU A 76 4.25 -18.09 0.85
C GLU A 76 5.41 -18.82 1.53
N GLU A 77 6.60 -18.82 0.91
CA GLU A 77 7.83 -19.38 1.48
C GLU A 77 8.21 -18.72 2.82
N ASP A 78 8.05 -17.40 2.92
CA ASP A 78 8.30 -16.64 4.14
C ASP A 78 7.17 -16.78 5.19
N GLY A 79 6.07 -17.47 4.85
CA GLY A 79 4.89 -17.61 5.73
C GLY A 79 4.11 -16.31 5.95
N LEU A 80 4.33 -15.29 5.11
CA LEU A 80 3.80 -13.94 5.28
C LEU A 80 2.53 -13.64 4.47
N ALA A 81 2.08 -14.55 3.60
CA ALA A 81 0.95 -14.30 2.71
C ALA A 81 -0.31 -13.79 3.44
N LYS A 82 -0.68 -14.43 4.57
CA LYS A 82 -1.83 -14.01 5.38
C LYS A 82 -1.62 -12.65 6.06
N GLU A 83 -0.44 -12.41 6.60
CA GLU A 83 -0.11 -11.15 7.28
C GLU A 83 -0.04 -9.99 6.30
N ALA A 84 0.55 -10.20 5.12
CA ALA A 84 0.62 -9.20 4.06
C ALA A 84 -0.78 -8.84 3.54
N ALA A 85 -1.68 -9.82 3.38
CA ALA A 85 -3.08 -9.56 3.04
C ALA A 85 -3.81 -8.75 4.13
N ALA A 86 -3.59 -9.10 5.40
CA ALA A 86 -4.14 -8.34 6.53
C ALA A 86 -3.59 -6.90 6.59
N ALA A 87 -2.30 -6.71 6.33
CA ALA A 87 -1.66 -5.40 6.25
C ALA A 87 -2.23 -4.54 5.12
N ALA A 88 -2.43 -5.12 3.93
CA ALA A 88 -3.07 -4.41 2.82
C ALA A 88 -4.52 -4.00 3.17
N GLN A 89 -5.28 -4.87 3.84
CA GLN A 89 -6.63 -4.54 4.29
C GLN A 89 -6.64 -3.44 5.36
N GLU A 90 -5.73 -3.49 6.32
CA GLU A 90 -5.60 -2.48 7.38
C GLU A 90 -5.30 -1.10 6.77
N LEU A 91 -4.34 -1.01 5.84
CA LEU A 91 -4.02 0.26 5.16
C LEU A 91 -5.21 0.79 4.35
N ARG A 92 -5.99 -0.09 3.70
CA ARG A 92 -7.22 0.30 2.99
C ARG A 92 -8.30 0.87 3.92
N ARG A 93 -8.41 0.41 5.17
CA ARG A 93 -9.35 0.99 6.15
C ARG A 93 -9.02 2.45 6.46
N TYR A 94 -7.75 2.82 6.36
CA TYR A 94 -7.28 4.20 6.50
C TYR A 94 -7.34 4.99 5.19
N GLY A 95 -7.88 4.42 4.11
CA GLY A 95 -7.91 5.06 2.79
C GLY A 95 -6.54 5.15 2.11
N VAL A 96 -5.56 4.37 2.58
CA VAL A 96 -4.24 4.25 1.94
C VAL A 96 -4.29 3.08 0.97
N ASP A 97 -4.12 3.39 -0.32
CA ASP A 97 -4.03 2.39 -1.38
C ASP A 97 -2.99 2.84 -2.42
N HIS A 98 -2.47 1.91 -3.19
CA HIS A 98 -1.42 2.11 -4.19
C HIS A 98 -1.82 2.88 -5.46
N GLY A 99 -2.91 3.66 -5.44
CA GLY A 99 -3.28 4.54 -6.54
C GLY A 99 -4.01 3.83 -7.68
N GLY A 100 -5.16 3.23 -7.39
CA GLY A 100 -6.09 2.66 -8.37
C GLY A 100 -7.33 3.52 -8.63
N ARG A 101 -7.16 4.75 -9.18
CA ARG A 101 -8.20 5.79 -9.39
C ARG A 101 -8.99 6.15 -8.11
N PRO A 102 -9.22 7.44 -7.81
CA PRO A 102 -10.28 7.76 -6.88
C PRO A 102 -11.57 7.14 -7.42
N HIS A 103 -12.26 6.34 -6.62
CA HIS A 103 -13.68 6.12 -6.84
C HIS A 103 -14.29 7.51 -6.91
N ARG A 104 -14.64 7.95 -8.12
CA ARG A 104 -15.66 8.98 -8.28
C ARG A 104 -16.84 8.42 -7.51
N HIS A 105 -17.10 8.95 -6.32
CA HIS A 105 -18.48 9.02 -5.85
C HIS A 105 -19.23 9.63 -7.03
N ALA A 106 -19.98 8.80 -7.74
CA ALA A 106 -21.01 9.28 -8.62
C ALA A 106 -21.87 10.16 -7.70
N ALA A 107 -21.74 11.48 -7.85
CA ALA A 107 -22.71 12.38 -7.30
C ALA A 107 -24.05 11.89 -7.85
N THR A 108 -24.91 11.43 -6.96
CA THR A 108 -26.32 11.19 -7.26
C THR A 108 -26.84 12.48 -7.86
N ALA A 109 -26.91 12.53 -9.19
CA ALA A 109 -27.67 13.53 -9.88
C ALA A 109 -29.13 13.21 -9.57
N ALA A 110 -29.70 13.98 -8.65
CA ALA A 110 -31.15 14.04 -8.49
C ALA A 110 -31.73 14.61 -9.79
N SER A 111 -32.66 13.88 -10.39
CA SER A 111 -33.66 14.38 -11.33
C SER A 111 -34.98 13.71 -10.99
#